data_AF-A0A420ENC7-F1
#
_entry.id   AF-A0A420ENC7-F1
#
_cell.length_a   1.000
_cell.length_b   1.000
_cell.length_c   1.000
_cell.angle_alpha   90.00
_cell.angle_beta   90.00
_cell.angle_gamma   90.00
#
_symmetry.space_group_name_H-M   'P 1'
#
loop_
_entity.id
_entity.type
_entity.pdbx_description
1 polymer ?
#
loop_
_entity_poly.entity_id
_entity_poly.type
_entity_poly.pdbx_seq_one_letter_code
_entity_poly.pdbx_strand_id
1 'polypeptide(L)' 'MNLIWALFRPILTSLWNLSVLYGFWVIAWVYSAFIQTPMYQFDEGVNAHKFAIVVLYILYICLWKWLNCNALRLYHTHRT' A
#
# COMPACT_ATOMS: atom_id res chain seq x y z
N MET A 1 17.35 23.25 0.22
CA MET A 1 16.08 22.52 0.03
C MET A 1 16.11 21.44 -1.07
N ASN A 2 16.96 21.56 -2.12
CA ASN A 2 16.97 20.62 -3.25
C ASN A 2 17.60 19.23 -2.99
N LEU A 3 18.58 19.12 -2.10
CA LEU A 3 19.29 17.85 -1.85
C LEU A 3 18.41 16.82 -1.12
N ILE A 4 17.63 17.27 -0.14
CA ILE A 4 16.72 16.42 0.64
C ILE A 4 15.72 15.75 -0.31
N TRP A 5 14.98 16.52 -1.09
CA TRP A 5 14.01 15.96 -2.04
C TRP A 5 14.64 15.06 -3.11
N ALA A 6 15.85 15.37 -3.58
CA ALA A 6 16.58 14.53 -4.52
C ALA A 6 16.92 13.15 -3.94
N LEU A 7 17.20 13.07 -2.64
CA LEU A 7 17.43 11.81 -1.93
C LEU A 7 16.13 11.09 -1.56
N PHE A 8 15.08 11.83 -1.17
CA PHE A 8 13.81 11.26 -0.73
C PHE A 8 13.00 10.66 -1.88
N ARG A 9 13.02 11.25 -3.08
CA ARG A 9 12.22 10.76 -4.23
C ARG A 9 12.52 9.30 -4.63
N PRO A 10 13.78 8.87 -4.83
CA PRO A 10 14.07 7.48 -5.15
C PRO A 10 13.74 6.55 -3.98
N ILE A 11 13.98 6.97 -2.74
CA ILE A 11 13.62 6.20 -1.54
C ILE A 11 12.11 5.96 -1.48
N LEU A 12 11.31 7.02 -1.66
CA LEU A 12 9.85 6.94 -1.65
C LEU A 12 9.32 6.04 -2.78
N THR A 13 9.98 6.06 -3.95
CA THR A 13 9.64 5.20 -5.08
C THR A 13 10.00 3.74 -4.81
N SER A 14 11.15 3.46 -4.19
CA SER A 14 11.52 2.11 -3.77
C SER A 14 10.60 1.58 -2.68
N LEU A 15 10.28 2.41 -1.68
CA LEU A 15 9.31 2.08 -0.64
C LEU A 15 7.93 1.82 -1.25
N TRP A 16 7.52 2.58 -2.26
CA TRP A 16 6.30 2.32 -3.02
C TRP A 16 6.32 0.95 -3.67
N ASN A 17 7.38 0.61 -4.42
CA ASN A 17 7.46 -0.65 -5.12
C ASN A 17 7.46 -1.84 -4.14
N LEU A 18 8.20 -1.71 -3.03
CA LEU A 18 8.21 -2.72 -1.96
C LEU A 18 6.85 -2.82 -1.26
N SER A 19 6.21 -1.69 -1.00
CA SER A 19 4.86 -1.60 -0.43
C SER A 19 3.82 -2.30 -1.30
N VAL A 20 3.85 -2.10 -2.61
CA VAL A 20 2.94 -2.80 -3.54
C VAL A 20 3.26 -4.30 -3.58
N LEU A 21 4.55 -4.67 -3.65
CA LEU A 21 4.96 -6.07 -3.72
C LEU A 21 4.58 -6.88 -2.47
N TYR A 22 4.85 -6.34 -1.28
CA TYR A 22 4.63 -7.03 0.00
C TYR A 22 3.30 -6.67 0.67
N GLY A 23 2.66 -5.58 0.27
CA GLY A 23 1.44 -5.07 0.90
C GLY A 23 0.30 -6.06 0.86
N PHE A 24 0.20 -6.85 -0.22
CA PHE A 24 -0.81 -7.92 -0.30
C PHE A 24 -0.66 -8.94 0.84
N TRP A 25 0.55 -9.46 1.06
CA TRP A 25 0.83 -10.44 2.12
C TRP A 25 0.57 -9.86 3.51
N VAL A 26 0.98 -8.62 3.74
CA VAL A 26 0.75 -7.91 5.01
C VAL A 26 -0.74 -7.72 5.26
N ILE A 27 -1.50 -7.28 4.25
CA ILE A 27 -2.95 -7.07 4.37
C ILE A 27 -3.66 -8.40 4.62
N ALA A 28 -3.30 -9.46 3.91
CA ALA A 28 -3.90 -10.77 4.11
C ALA A 28 -3.62 -11.28 5.53
N TRP A 29 -2.39 -11.10 6.04
CA TRP A 29 -2.00 -11.51 7.38
C TRP A 29 -2.74 -10.71 8.47
N VAL A 30 -2.79 -9.39 8.32
CA VAL A 30 -3.53 -8.49 9.23
C VAL A 30 -5.02 -8.83 9.22
N TYR A 31 -5.62 -9.03 8.05
CA TYR A 31 -7.03 -9.42 7.92
C TYR A 31 -7.32 -10.75 8.61
N SER A 32 -6.45 -11.76 8.42
CA SER A 32 -6.53 -13.06 9.11
C SER A 32 -6.46 -12.92 10.63
N ALA A 33 -5.52 -12.10 11.14
CA ALA A 33 -5.40 -11.83 12.56
C ALA A 33 -6.65 -11.13 13.14
N PHE A 34 -7.25 -10.19 12.40
CA PHE A 34 -8.46 -9.48 12.82
C PHE A 34 -9.71 -10.35 12.86
N ILE A 35 -9.90 -11.20 11.83
CA ILE A 35 -11.08 -12.07 11.73
C ILE A 35 -10.87 -13.39 12.52
N GLN A 36 -9.69 -13.59 13.11
CA GLN A 36 -9.31 -14.79 13.87
C GLN A 36 -9.50 -16.09 13.07
N THR A 37 -9.39 -15.99 11.74
CA THR A 37 -9.54 -17.12 10.82
C THR A 37 -8.17 -17.50 10.28
N PRO A 38 -7.73 -18.76 10.41
CA PRO A 38 -6.47 -19.24 9.83
C PRO A 38 -6.42 -19.02 8.31
N MET A 39 -5.27 -18.59 7.80
CA MET A 39 -5.10 -18.32 6.37
C MET A 39 -5.43 -19.50 5.46
N TYR A 40 -5.21 -20.75 5.90
CA TYR A 40 -5.54 -21.92 5.08
C TYR A 40 -7.05 -22.06 4.81
N GLN A 41 -7.89 -21.54 5.71
CA GLN A 41 -9.35 -21.55 5.54
C GLN A 41 -9.81 -20.54 4.48
N PHE A 42 -8.95 -19.60 4.06
CA PHE A 42 -9.28 -18.71 2.96
C PHE A 42 -9.37 -19.45 1.62
N ASP A 43 -8.76 -20.62 1.49
CA ASP A 43 -8.91 -21.47 0.31
C ASP A 43 -10.09 -22.44 0.36
N GLU A 44 -10.81 -22.51 1.48
CA GLU A 44 -11.96 -23.43 1.66
C GLU A 44 -13.27 -22.95 0.99
N GLY A 45 -13.21 -21.93 0.13
CA GLY A 45 -14.30 -21.62 -0.81
C GLY A 45 -15.20 -20.43 -0.43
N VAL A 46 -14.95 -19.74 0.69
CA VAL A 46 -15.66 -18.50 1.01
C VAL A 46 -15.03 -17.34 0.24
N ASN A 47 -15.56 -17.08 -0.96
CA ASN A 47 -15.11 -15.98 -1.83
C ASN A 47 -15.16 -14.59 -1.16
N ALA A 48 -15.96 -14.42 -0.10
CA ALA A 48 -16.07 -13.15 0.62
C ALA A 48 -14.74 -12.71 1.25
N HIS A 49 -13.94 -13.60 1.84
CA HIS A 49 -12.65 -13.25 2.44
C HIS A 49 -11.63 -12.84 1.38
N LYS A 50 -11.57 -13.59 0.28
CA LYS A 50 -10.72 -13.26 -0.88
C LYS A 50 -11.08 -11.90 -1.44
N PHE A 51 -12.38 -11.63 -1.62
CA PHE A 51 -12.86 -10.35 -2.11
C PHE A 51 -12.55 -9.20 -1.15
N ALA A 52 -12.75 -9.38 0.16
CA ALA A 52 -12.42 -8.37 1.16
C ALA A 52 -10.93 -8.00 1.13
N ILE A 53 -10.03 -9.00 1.07
CA ILE A 53 -8.58 -8.77 0.99
C ILE A 53 -8.21 -8.01 -0.29
N VAL A 54 -8.80 -8.39 -1.44
CA VAL A 54 -8.58 -7.70 -2.72
C VAL A 54 -9.05 -6.25 -2.65
N VAL A 55 -10.24 -5.99 -2.11
CA VAL A 55 -10.77 -4.63 -1.94
C VAL A 55 -9.87 -3.80 -1.01
N LEU A 56 -9.44 -4.37 0.12
CA LEU A 56 -8.52 -3.70 1.04
C LEU A 56 -7.19 -3.37 0.35
N TYR A 57 -6.66 -4.28 -0.46
CA TYR A 57 -5.43 -4.05 -1.21
C TYR A 57 -5.59 -2.96 -2.29
N ILE A 58 -6.72 -2.93 -2.99
CA ILE A 58 -7.03 -1.86 -3.96
C ILE A 58 -7.14 -0.51 -3.24
N LEU A 59 -7.87 -0.45 -2.12
CA LEU A 59 -7.98 0.78 -1.30
C LEU A 59 -6.61 1.24 -0.81
N TYR A 60 -5.76 0.32 -0.39
CA TYR A 60 -4.38 0.59 0.01
C TYR A 60 -3.57 1.21 -1.14
N ILE A 61 -3.59 0.61 -2.34
CA ILE A 61 -2.92 1.17 -3.53
C ILE A 61 -3.46 2.56 -3.85
N CYS A 62 -4.77 2.75 -3.83
CA CYS A 62 -5.41 4.04 -4.12
C CYS A 62 -4.98 5.12 -3.12
N LEU A 63 -5.02 4.80 -1.82
CA LEU A 63 -4.59 5.70 -0.75
C LEU A 63 -3.12 6.08 -0.91
N TRP A 64 -2.27 5.07 -1.13
CA TRP A 64 -0.85 5.29 -1.33
C TRP A 64 -0.65 6.22 -2.54
N LYS A 65 -1.34 5.95 -3.67
CA LYS A 65 -1.17 6.72 -4.92
C LYS A 65 -1.55 8.17 -4.71
N TRP A 66 -2.65 8.39 -4.01
CA TRP A 66 -3.09 9.72 -3.62
C TRP A 66 -2.04 10.44 -2.76
N LEU A 67 -1.46 9.78 -1.75
CA LEU A 67 -0.38 10.36 -0.93
C LEU A 67 0.85 10.73 -1.76
N ASN A 68 1.28 9.84 -2.66
CA ASN A 68 2.44 10.09 -3.53
C ASN A 68 2.18 11.28 -4.48
N CYS A 69 0.99 11.36 -5.09
CA CYS A 69 0.60 12.50 -5.92
C CYS A 69 0.58 13.82 -5.13
N ASN A 70 0.08 13.83 -3.89
CA ASN A 70 0.08 15.02 -3.05
C ASN A 70 1.49 15.44 -2.63
N ALA A 71 2.36 14.48 -2.29
CA ALA A 71 3.77 14.77 -1.98
C ALA A 71 4.50 15.40 -3.17
N LEU A 72 4.27 14.89 -4.39
CA LEU A 72 4.82 15.48 -5.61
C LEU A 72 4.26 16.88 -5.89
N ARG A 73 2.97 17.11 -5.64
CA ARG A 73 2.36 18.44 -5.79
C ARG A 73 2.99 19.45 -4.83
N LEU A 74 3.13 19.10 -3.55
CA LEU A 74 3.77 19.95 -2.56
C LEU A 74 5.23 20.27 -2.93
N TYR A 75 5.96 19.28 -3.45
CA TYR A 75 7.31 19.49 -3.95
C TYR A 75 7.38 20.52 -5.07
N HIS A 76 6.45 20.48 -6.03
CA HIS A 76 6.40 21.45 -7.12
C HIS A 76 6.08 22.86 -6.63
N THR A 77 5.13 23.02 -5.69
CA THR A 77 4.74 24.34 -5.13
C THR A 77 5.88 25.02 -4.37
N HIS A 78 6.75 24.27 -3.70
CA HIS A 78 7.88 24.84 -2.94
C HIS A 78 9.17 25.04 -3.76
N ARG A 79 9.14 24.73 -5.07
CA ARG A 79 10.28 24.89 -5.98
C ARG A 79 10.16 26.12 -6.89
N THR A 80 8.95 26.65 -7.07
CA THR A 80 8.66 27.97 -7.68
C THR A 80 8.80 29.07 -6.65
#